data_AF-Q8LRP1-F1
#
_entry.id   AF-Q8LRP1-F1
#
_cell.length_a   1.000
_cell.length_b   1.000
_cell.length_c   1.000
_cell.angle_alpha   90.00
_cell.angle_beta   90.00
_cell.angle_gamma   90.00
#
_symmetry.space_group_name_H-M   'P 1'
#
loop_
_entity.id
_entity.type
_entity.pdbx_description
1 polymer ?
#
loop_
_entity_poly.entity_id
_entity_poly.type
_entity_poly.pdbx_seq_one_letter_code
_entity_poly.pdbx_strand_id
1 'polypeptide(L)'
;AVCNSNPTPCNDPPDKMFTVHGLWPSSMVGPDPSNCPIRKFWKREKLLEPQLEIIWPNVFDRTKNKVFWDKEWMKHGTCGYPTIDNENHYFETVIKMYITKKQNVSEILSKAKIEPDGKKRTLLDIENAIRNGADNKK
;
A
#
# COMPACT_ATOMS: atom_id res chain seq x y z
N ALA A 1 -5.31 9.41 10.33
CA ALA A 1 -5.75 8.27 11.17
C ALA A 1 -4.54 7.56 11.79
N VAL A 2 -3.62 7.02 10.98
CA VAL A 2 -2.41 6.32 11.47
C VAL A 2 -1.58 7.15 12.44
N CYS A 3 -1.32 8.41 12.13
CA CYS A 3 -0.55 9.32 13.01
C CYS A 3 -1.27 9.72 14.31
N ASN A 4 -2.53 9.33 14.48
CA ASN A 4 -3.33 9.57 15.69
C ASN A 4 -3.70 8.25 16.40
N SER A 5 -3.21 7.09 15.94
CA SER A 5 -3.65 5.78 16.45
C SER A 5 -2.68 5.11 17.43
N ASN A 6 -1.45 5.62 17.58
CA ASN A 6 -0.39 4.99 18.37
C ASN A 6 0.37 6.06 19.18
N PRO A 7 0.99 5.74 20.33
CA PRO A 7 1.90 6.67 21.01
C PRO A 7 3.10 7.10 20.17
N THR A 8 3.47 6.36 19.13
CA THR A 8 4.55 6.76 18.22
C THR A 8 4.09 7.93 17.34
N PRO A 9 4.66 9.14 17.52
CA PRO A 9 4.29 10.28 16.69
C PRO A 9 4.78 10.09 15.25
N CYS A 10 4.10 10.71 14.30
CA CYS A 10 4.64 10.89 12.96
C CYS A 10 5.59 12.09 12.97
N ASN A 11 6.82 11.88 12.51
CA ASN A 11 7.84 12.93 12.48
C ASN A 11 7.57 13.99 11.40
N ASP A 12 6.81 13.61 10.37
CA ASP A 12 6.39 14.48 9.29
C ASP A 12 4.88 14.79 9.39
N PRO A 13 4.43 15.99 9.01
CA PRO A 13 3.01 16.30 8.92
C PRO A 13 2.28 15.32 7.98
N PRO A 14 1.22 14.62 8.46
CA PRO A 14 0.53 13.65 7.63
C PRO A 14 -0.41 14.34 6.65
N ASP A 15 -0.35 13.89 5.41
CA ASP A 15 -1.36 14.24 4.42
C ASP A 15 -2.70 13.55 4.73
N LYS A 16 -3.81 14.19 4.34
CA LYS A 16 -5.16 13.60 4.44
C LYS A 16 -5.47 12.67 3.27
N MET A 17 -4.61 11.68 3.05
CA MET A 17 -4.73 10.76 1.92
C MET A 17 -4.47 9.30 2.33
N PHE A 18 -4.93 8.38 1.49
CA PHE A 18 -4.55 6.98 1.54
C PHE A 18 -3.28 6.76 0.71
N THR A 19 -2.23 6.30 1.38
CA THR A 19 -1.03 5.73 0.75
C THR A 19 -1.05 4.21 0.90
N VAL A 20 -0.17 3.52 0.17
CA VAL A 20 0.00 2.08 0.31
C VAL A 20 0.56 1.77 1.69
N HIS A 21 0.05 0.69 2.29
CA HIS A 21 0.65 0.06 3.47
C HIS A 21 1.36 -1.24 3.10
N GLY A 22 0.76 -2.06 2.22
CA GLY A 22 1.18 -3.42 1.91
C GLY A 22 0.54 -3.97 0.64
N LEU A 23 1.25 -4.87 -0.05
CA LEU A 23 0.68 -5.80 -1.03
C LEU A 23 1.01 -7.22 -0.60
N TRP A 24 0.04 -7.93 -0.06
CA TRP A 24 0.29 -9.19 0.64
C TRP A 24 -0.29 -10.37 -0.13
N PRO A 25 0.54 -11.34 -0.55
CA PRO A 25 0.06 -12.66 -0.91
C PRO A 25 -0.63 -13.28 0.31
N SER A 26 -1.88 -13.70 0.13
CA SER A 26 -2.73 -14.17 1.22
C SER A 26 -3.38 -15.51 0.91
N SER A 27 -3.69 -16.28 1.95
CA SER A 27 -4.42 -17.55 1.85
C SER A 27 -5.90 -17.33 2.13
N MET A 28 -6.78 -18.04 1.41
CA MET A 28 -8.21 -18.07 1.74
C MET A 28 -8.49 -18.87 3.02
N VAL A 29 -7.60 -19.81 3.37
CA VAL A 29 -7.73 -20.68 4.53
C VAL A 29 -6.41 -20.75 5.28
N GLY A 30 -6.45 -20.48 6.58
CA GLY A 30 -5.26 -20.48 7.43
C GLY A 30 -4.44 -19.20 7.33
N PRO A 31 -3.23 -19.18 7.91
CA PRO A 31 -2.39 -17.99 7.95
C PRO A 31 -1.82 -17.64 6.57
N ASP A 32 -1.60 -16.35 6.36
CA ASP A 32 -0.91 -15.85 5.16
C ASP A 32 0.56 -16.30 5.13
N PRO A 33 1.10 -16.59 3.93
CA PRO A 33 2.51 -16.89 3.79
C PRO A 33 3.37 -15.68 4.19
N SER A 34 4.53 -15.93 4.81
CA SER A 34 5.44 -14.89 5.27
C SER A 34 6.89 -15.35 5.20
N ASN A 35 7.81 -14.45 4.88
CA ASN A 35 9.26 -14.68 4.83
C ASN A 35 9.65 -15.87 3.93
N CYS A 36 9.09 -15.93 2.73
CA CYS A 36 9.34 -17.02 1.80
C CYS A 36 10.78 -16.98 1.25
N PRO A 37 11.35 -18.13 0.83
CA PRO A 37 12.72 -18.18 0.31
C PRO A 37 12.91 -17.27 -0.91
N ILE A 38 13.93 -16.41 -0.87
CA ILE A 38 14.31 -15.55 -2.00
C ILE A 38 14.88 -16.42 -3.11
N ARG A 39 14.33 -16.26 -4.33
CA ARG A 39 14.82 -16.99 -5.52
C ARG A 39 15.88 -16.22 -6.29
N LYS A 40 15.80 -14.89 -6.29
CA LYS A 40 16.75 -14.01 -6.98
C LYS A 40 17.01 -12.77 -6.12
N PHE A 41 18.28 -12.42 -5.95
CA PHE A 41 18.67 -11.20 -5.23
C PHE A 41 18.91 -10.06 -6.23
N TRP A 42 18.16 -8.98 -6.09
CA TRP A 42 18.27 -7.79 -6.92
C TRP A 42 18.40 -6.60 -5.97
N LYS A 43 19.24 -5.62 -6.32
CA LYS A 43 19.19 -4.33 -5.62
C LYS A 43 18.01 -3.55 -6.18
N ARG A 44 17.15 -3.05 -5.29
CA ARG A 44 16.11 -2.10 -5.63
C ARG A 44 16.67 -0.97 -6.51
N GLU A 45 16.02 -0.72 -7.63
CA GLU A 45 16.41 0.36 -8.52
C GLU A 45 16.11 1.73 -7.89
N LYS A 46 17.12 2.61 -7.87
CA LYS A 46 17.00 3.96 -7.32
C LYS A 46 15.91 4.79 -8.02
N LEU A 47 15.55 4.46 -9.27
CA LEU A 47 14.50 5.18 -10.02
C LEU A 47 13.10 4.95 -9.44
N LEU A 48 12.88 3.85 -8.70
CA LEU A 48 11.59 3.54 -8.08
C LEU A 48 11.39 4.34 -6.78
N GLU A 49 12.48 4.72 -6.10
CA GLU A 49 12.43 5.34 -4.78
C GLU A 49 11.57 6.62 -4.74
N PRO A 50 11.71 7.60 -5.66
CA PRO A 50 10.88 8.82 -5.62
C PRO A 50 9.38 8.55 -5.75
N GLN A 51 8.98 7.53 -6.53
CA GLN A 51 7.57 7.13 -6.64
C GLN A 51 7.08 6.47 -5.35
N LEU A 52 7.91 5.62 -4.75
CA LEU A 52 7.59 4.96 -3.48
C LEU A 52 7.54 5.95 -2.31
N GLU A 53 8.34 7.02 -2.31
CA GLU A 53 8.28 8.09 -1.29
C GLU A 53 6.92 8.81 -1.26
N ILE A 54 6.23 8.85 -2.40
CA ILE A 54 4.90 9.46 -2.53
C ILE A 54 3.82 8.42 -2.26
N ILE A 55 3.92 7.25 -2.89
CA ILE A 55 2.84 6.26 -2.92
C ILE A 55 2.85 5.35 -1.69
N TRP A 56 4.02 5.08 -1.12
CA TRP A 56 4.21 4.11 -0.04
C TRP A 56 5.22 4.60 1.03
N PRO A 57 5.06 5.81 1.60
CA PRO A 57 5.97 6.28 2.64
C PRO A 57 5.84 5.46 3.93
N ASN A 58 6.94 5.35 4.66
CA ASN A 58 6.87 5.14 6.10
C ASN A 58 6.33 6.42 6.74
N VAL A 59 5.04 6.42 7.07
CA VAL A 59 4.34 7.60 7.61
C VAL A 59 4.85 8.04 8.98
N PHE A 60 5.54 7.18 9.73
CA PHE A 60 6.12 7.55 11.02
C PHE A 60 7.45 8.29 10.87
N ASP A 61 8.28 7.87 9.91
CA ASP A 61 9.63 8.39 9.71
C ASP A 61 10.11 8.10 8.28
N ARG A 62 10.03 9.11 7.40
CA ARG A 62 10.43 8.97 5.99
C ARG A 62 11.92 8.65 5.82
N THR A 63 12.77 9.00 6.79
CA THR A 63 14.21 8.63 6.74
C THR A 63 14.41 7.11 6.80
N LYS A 64 13.41 6.37 7.28
CA LYS A 64 13.39 4.91 7.37
C LYS A 64 12.60 4.23 6.25
N ASN A 65 12.26 4.95 5.17
CA ASN A 65 11.53 4.40 4.03
C ASN A 65 12.18 3.12 3.48
N LYS A 66 13.48 3.13 3.21
CA LYS A 66 14.18 1.97 2.62
C LYS A 66 14.10 0.73 3.52
N VAL A 67 14.38 0.88 4.81
CA VAL A 67 14.29 -0.21 5.79
C VAL A 67 12.86 -0.73 5.90
N PHE A 68 11.87 0.16 5.81
CA PHE A 68 10.47 -0.24 5.79
C PHE A 68 10.13 -1.06 4.53
N TRP A 69 10.51 -0.58 3.35
CA TRP A 69 10.26 -1.32 2.11
C TRP A 69 11.00 -2.65 2.03
N ASP A 70 12.23 -2.74 2.53
CA ASP A 70 13.01 -3.98 2.57
C ASP A 70 12.28 -5.03 3.43
N LYS A 71 11.64 -4.61 4.52
CA LYS A 71 10.81 -5.49 5.36
C LYS A 71 9.53 -5.92 4.65
N GLU A 72 8.85 -5.01 3.97
CA GLU A 72 7.64 -5.34 3.18
C GLU A 72 7.95 -6.34 2.07
N TRP A 73 9.05 -6.14 1.35
CA TRP A 73 9.53 -7.10 0.36
C TRP A 73 9.84 -8.44 1.01
N MET A 74 10.69 -8.46 2.04
CA MET A 74 11.15 -9.72 2.64
C MET A 74 10.01 -10.52 3.25
N LYS A 75 9.11 -9.85 3.97
CA LYS A 75 8.01 -10.52 4.66
C LYS A 75 6.92 -10.96 3.70
N HIS A 76 6.54 -10.11 2.73
CA HIS A 76 5.36 -10.33 1.90
C HIS A 76 5.69 -10.55 0.43
N GLY A 77 6.46 -9.66 -0.18
CA GLY A 77 6.77 -9.73 -1.62
C GLY A 77 7.45 -11.03 -2.05
N THR A 78 8.34 -11.59 -1.23
CA THR A 78 9.01 -12.89 -1.48
C THR A 78 8.04 -14.06 -1.65
N CYS A 79 6.83 -13.96 -1.10
CA CYS A 79 5.80 -15.00 -1.18
C CYS A 79 4.94 -14.95 -2.44
N GLY A 80 5.13 -13.96 -3.32
CA GLY A 80 4.31 -13.75 -4.51
C GLY A 80 4.76 -14.50 -5.77
N TYR A 81 5.85 -15.28 -5.71
CA TYR A 81 6.39 -15.98 -6.88
C TYR A 81 5.44 -17.07 -7.42
N PRO A 82 5.29 -17.25 -8.76
CA PRO A 82 6.00 -16.56 -9.84
C PRO A 82 5.36 -15.25 -10.32
N THR A 83 4.18 -14.89 -9.82
CA THR A 83 3.47 -13.66 -10.23
C THR A 83 4.28 -12.41 -9.90
N ILE A 84 4.91 -12.39 -8.73
CA ILE A 84 5.93 -11.42 -8.34
C ILE A 84 7.30 -12.09 -8.49
N ASP A 85 8.09 -11.63 -9.46
CA ASP A 85 9.35 -12.30 -9.84
C ASP A 85 10.53 -11.90 -8.94
N ASN A 86 10.60 -10.61 -8.59
CA ASN A 86 11.71 -10.02 -7.85
C ASN A 86 11.26 -8.72 -7.17
N GLU A 87 12.17 -8.11 -6.43
CA GLU A 87 11.90 -6.90 -5.64
C GLU A 87 11.43 -5.72 -6.49
N ASN A 88 12.10 -5.43 -7.62
CA ASN A 88 11.69 -4.32 -8.49
C ASN A 88 10.29 -4.57 -9.04
N HIS A 89 10.01 -5.80 -9.52
CA HIS A 89 8.70 -6.16 -10.05
C HIS A 89 7.58 -6.03 -8.99
N TYR A 90 7.88 -6.31 -7.71
CA TYR A 90 6.92 -6.09 -6.60
C TYR A 90 6.52 -4.62 -6.47
N PHE A 91 7.50 -3.73 -6.38
CA PHE A 91 7.24 -2.30 -6.22
C PHE A 91 6.64 -1.67 -7.47
N GLU A 92 7.09 -2.07 -8.67
CA GLU A 92 6.48 -1.66 -9.94
C GLU A 92 5.01 -2.11 -10.04
N THR A 93 4.69 -3.32 -9.57
CA THR A 93 3.32 -3.82 -9.54
C THR A 93 2.45 -2.94 -8.66
N VAL A 94 2.93 -2.58 -7.46
CA VAL A 94 2.20 -1.68 -6.55
C VAL A 94 2.01 -0.29 -7.16
N ILE A 95 3.04 0.29 -7.76
CA ILE A 95 2.95 1.58 -8.45
C ILE A 95 1.92 1.51 -9.58
N LYS A 96 1.95 0.46 -10.40
CA LYS A 96 0.99 0.21 -11.48
C LYS A 96 -0.44 0.06 -10.97
N MET A 97 -0.63 -0.64 -9.86
CA MET A 97 -1.94 -0.79 -9.22
C MET A 97 -2.49 0.57 -8.76
N TYR A 98 -1.68 1.32 -8.03
CA TYR A 98 -2.06 2.63 -7.48
C TYR A 98 -2.34 3.66 -8.59
N ILE A 99 -1.41 3.84 -9.53
CA ILE A 99 -1.45 4.91 -10.54
C ILE A 99 -2.19 4.50 -11.82
N THR A 100 -1.78 3.40 -12.43
CA THR A 100 -2.26 2.99 -13.77
C THR A 100 -3.61 2.30 -13.70
N LYS A 101 -3.83 1.46 -12.68
CA LYS A 101 -5.12 0.78 -12.45
C LYS A 101 -6.09 1.59 -11.59
N LYS A 102 -5.74 2.83 -11.23
CA LYS A 102 -6.61 3.78 -10.52
C LYS A 102 -7.14 3.24 -9.19
N GLN A 103 -6.31 2.47 -8.48
CA GLN A 103 -6.66 1.91 -7.16
C GLN A 103 -6.28 2.84 -5.99
N ASN A 104 -5.97 4.11 -6.28
CA ASN A 104 -5.82 5.14 -5.25
C ASN A 104 -7.16 5.34 -4.51
N VAL A 105 -7.24 4.87 -3.27
CA VAL A 105 -8.45 4.91 -2.44
C VAL A 105 -8.95 6.35 -2.24
N SER A 106 -8.06 7.33 -2.11
CA SER A 106 -8.46 8.74 -1.99
C SER A 106 -9.19 9.23 -3.24
N GLU A 107 -8.71 8.87 -4.44
CA GLU A 107 -9.39 9.23 -5.69
C GLU A 107 -10.73 8.50 -5.86
N ILE A 108 -10.80 7.22 -5.45
CA ILE A 108 -12.04 6.45 -5.49
C ILE A 108 -13.11 7.10 -4.62
N LEU A 109 -12.76 7.45 -3.38
CA LEU A 109 -13.68 8.10 -2.45
C LEU A 109 -14.08 9.50 -2.94
N SER A 110 -13.14 10.29 -3.43
CA SER A 110 -13.43 11.63 -3.97
C SER A 110 -14.40 11.59 -5.15
N LYS A 111 -14.28 10.61 -6.06
CA LYS A 111 -15.26 10.39 -7.15
C LYS A 111 -16.68 10.10 -6.65
N ALA A 112 -16.81 9.49 -5.49
CA ALA A 112 -18.09 9.27 -4.80
C ALA A 112 -18.52 10.46 -3.92
N LYS A 113 -17.83 11.61 -4.01
CA LYS A 113 -18.04 12.81 -3.18
C LYS A 113 -17.80 12.56 -1.69
N ILE A 114 -16.90 11.63 -1.39
CA ILE A 114 -16.43 11.28 -0.04
C ILE A 114 -15.05 11.90 0.16
N GLU A 115 -15.03 13.07 0.79
CA GLU A 115 -13.80 13.82 1.10
C GLU A 115 -13.32 13.55 2.54
N PRO A 116 -12.02 13.72 2.84
CA PRO A 116 -11.46 13.54 4.18
C PRO A 116 -11.75 14.75 5.09
N ASP A 117 -13.04 15.04 5.27
CA ASP A 117 -13.58 16.22 5.96
C ASP A 117 -13.93 15.97 7.44
N GLY A 118 -13.65 14.77 7.94
CA GLY A 118 -13.93 14.40 9.35
C GLY A 118 -15.42 14.23 9.67
N LYS A 119 -16.31 14.21 8.67
CA LYS A 119 -17.73 13.95 8.89
C LYS A 119 -17.97 12.47 9.21
N LYS A 120 -18.99 12.22 10.04
CA LYS A 120 -19.51 10.86 10.25
C LYS A 120 -20.13 10.36 8.94
N ARG A 121 -19.84 9.11 8.58
CA ARG A 121 -20.34 8.42 7.38
C ARG A 121 -20.82 7.03 7.76
N THR A 122 -21.76 6.50 7.00
CA THR A 122 -22.15 5.10 7.19
C THR A 122 -21.08 4.17 6.60
N LEU A 123 -20.96 2.97 7.16
CA LEU A 123 -20.09 1.95 6.58
C LEU A 123 -20.49 1.63 5.13
N LEU A 124 -21.80 1.54 4.88
CA LEU A 124 -22.35 1.21 3.58
C LEU A 124 -21.99 2.22 2.49
N ASP A 125 -21.96 3.53 2.81
CA ASP A 125 -21.56 4.57 1.85
C ASP A 125 -20.10 4.37 1.39
N ILE A 126 -19.21 4.05 2.34
CA ILE A 126 -17.80 3.80 2.07
C ILE A 126 -17.64 2.52 1.25
N GLU A 127 -18.29 1.43 1.66
CA GLU A 127 -18.24 0.16 0.93
C GLU A 127 -18.73 0.29 -0.51
N ASN A 128 -19.85 0.99 -0.73
CA ASN A 128 -20.40 1.21 -2.07
C ASN A 128 -19.45 2.03 -2.95
N ALA A 129 -18.82 3.08 -2.40
CA ALA A 129 -17.83 3.87 -3.12
C ALA A 129 -16.64 3.01 -3.58
N ILE A 130 -16.11 2.15 -2.69
CA ILE A 130 -15.00 1.25 -3.01
C ILE A 130 -15.41 0.20 -4.05
N ARG A 131 -16.56 -0.47 -3.89
CA ARG A 131 -17.06 -1.46 -4.85
C ARG A 131 -17.18 -0.88 -6.26
N ASN A 132 -17.74 0.32 -6.39
CA ASN A 132 -17.90 1.00 -7.67
C ASN A 132 -16.56 1.42 -8.29
N GLY A 133 -15.56 1.77 -7.48
CA GLY A 133 -14.23 2.16 -7.94
C GLY A 133 -13.29 1.01 -8.26
N ALA A 134 -13.63 -0.22 -7.86
CA ALA A 134 -12.78 -1.41 -7.97
C ALA A 134 -13.41 -2.52 -8.84
N ASP A 135 -14.17 -2.15 -9.88
CA ASP A 135 -14.82 -3.07 -10.82
C ASP A 135 -15.77 -4.09 -10.16
N ASN A 136 -16.46 -3.71 -9.08
CA ASN A 136 -17.32 -4.60 -8.29
C ASN A 136 -16.63 -5.88 -7.78
N LYS A 137 -15.29 -5.90 -7.71
CA LYS A 137 -14.57 -7.02 -7.12
C LYS A 137 -14.91 -7.09 -5.63
N LYS A 138 -15.49 -8.23 -5.23
CA LYS A 138 -15.72 -8.59 -3.83
C LYS A 138 -14.45 -9.11 -3.20
#